data_AF-A0A939B530-F1
#
_entry.id   AF-A0A939B530-F1
#
_cell.length_a   1.000
_cell.length_b   1.000
_cell.length_c   1.000
_cell.angle_alpha   90.00
_cell.angle_beta   90.00
_cell.angle_gamma   90.00
#
_symmetry.space_group_name_H-M   'P 1'
#
loop_
_entity.id
_entity.type
_entity.pdbx_description
1 polymer ?
#
loop_
_entity_poly.entity_id
_entity_poly.type
_entity_poly.pdbx_seq_one_letter_code
_entity_poly.pdbx_strand_id
1 'polypeptide(L)'
;MCAYLYCCTASACKADGVEFVHVYEAYREQRDADRKDCKERARLMAAILIQPHLRKRVSPRQLLRLPWDYEPQERKATRRSPRPPRARKSLGIC
;
A
#
# COMPACT_ATOMS: atom_id res chain seq x y z
N MET A 1 -14.70 -17.37 -15.87
CA MET A 1 -16.04 -16.72 -15.91
C MET A 1 -15.98 -15.19 -15.98
N CYS A 2 -15.12 -14.50 -15.21
CA CYS A 2 -15.05 -13.02 -15.20
C CYS A 2 -14.61 -12.35 -16.52
N ALA A 3 -13.71 -12.97 -17.29
CA ALA A 3 -13.26 -12.41 -18.56
C ALA A 3 -14.38 -12.35 -19.61
N TYR A 4 -15.24 -13.38 -19.66
CA TYR A 4 -16.35 -13.44 -20.60
C TYR A 4 -17.37 -12.32 -20.33
N LEU A 5 -17.76 -12.13 -19.06
CA LEU A 5 -18.69 -11.05 -18.69
C LEU A 5 -18.12 -9.67 -19.01
N TYR A 6 -16.83 -9.42 -18.72
CA TYR A 6 -16.17 -8.17 -19.08
C TYR A 6 -16.20 -7.91 -20.59
N CYS A 7 -15.89 -8.92 -21.42
CA CYS A 7 -15.90 -8.77 -22.87
C CYS A 7 -17.31 -8.46 -23.41
N CYS A 8 -18.34 -9.14 -22.89
CA CYS A 8 -19.72 -8.89 -23.30
C CYS A 8 -20.17 -7.47 -22.92
N THR A 9 -19.90 -7.02 -21.68
CA THR A 9 -20.28 -5.67 -21.25
C THR A 9 -19.51 -4.60 -22.01
N ALA A 10 -18.21 -4.79 -22.24
CA ALA A 10 -17.41 -3.85 -23.02
C ALA A 10 -17.91 -3.74 -24.47
N SER A 11 -18.28 -4.86 -25.10
CA SER A 11 -18.82 -4.85 -26.47
C SER A 11 -20.18 -4.15 -26.55
N ALA A 12 -21.07 -4.39 -25.59
CA ALA A 12 -22.39 -3.75 -25.54
C ALA A 12 -22.26 -2.24 -25.31
N CYS A 13 -21.49 -1.81 -24.30
CA CYS A 13 -21.27 -0.39 -24.03
C CYS A 13 -20.62 0.33 -25.22
N LYS A 14 -19.73 -0.34 -25.95
CA LYS A 14 -19.16 0.21 -27.19
C LYS A 14 -20.21 0.40 -28.29
N ALA A 15 -21.14 -0.54 -28.45
CA ALA A 15 -22.22 -0.43 -29.42
C ALA A 15 -23.19 0.72 -29.09
N ASP A 16 -23.42 0.97 -27.79
CA ASP A 16 -24.28 2.05 -27.30
C ASP A 16 -23.57 3.41 -27.18
N GLY A 17 -22.27 3.49 -27.49
CA GLY A 17 -21.47 4.72 -27.38
C GLY A 17 -21.18 5.16 -25.93
N VAL A 18 -21.20 4.24 -24.98
CA VAL A 18 -20.99 4.49 -23.54
C VAL A 18 -19.55 4.14 -23.13
N GLU A 19 -18.91 5.05 -22.41
CA GLU A 19 -17.57 4.83 -21.83
C GLU A 19 -17.62 3.81 -20.68
N PHE A 20 -17.09 2.60 -20.93
CA PHE A 20 -17.06 1.52 -19.94
C PHE A 20 -15.66 1.22 -19.41
N VAL A 21 -14.65 1.20 -20.29
CA VAL A 21 -13.31 0.68 -19.95
C VAL A 21 -12.69 1.48 -18.81
N HIS A 22 -12.67 2.80 -18.92
CA HIS A 22 -12.07 3.68 -17.91
C HIS A 22 -12.80 3.58 -16.55
N VAL A 23 -14.14 3.54 -16.57
CA VAL A 23 -14.95 3.40 -15.34
C VAL A 23 -14.71 2.04 -14.68
N TYR A 24 -14.66 0.97 -15.47
CA TYR A 24 -14.40 -0.38 -14.97
C TYR A 24 -12.99 -0.51 -14.39
N GLU A 25 -11.98 0.08 -15.03
CA GLU A 25 -10.60 0.07 -14.52
C GLU A 25 -10.50 0.77 -13.17
N ALA A 26 -11.07 1.98 -13.04
CA ALA A 26 -11.12 2.69 -11.76
C ALA A 26 -11.84 1.86 -10.67
N TYR A 27 -12.97 1.24 -11.01
CA TYR A 27 -13.68 0.34 -10.11
C TYR A 27 -12.83 -0.87 -9.69
N ARG A 28 -12.17 -1.52 -10.64
CA ARG A 28 -11.33 -2.70 -10.40
C ARG A 28 -10.16 -2.34 -9.48
N GLU A 29 -9.51 -1.23 -9.73
CA GLU A 29 -8.41 -0.71 -8.90
C GLU A 29 -8.86 -0.41 -7.47
N GLN A 30 -10.01 0.27 -7.32
CA GLN A 30 -10.59 0.52 -6.01
C GLN A 30 -10.89 -0.78 -5.26
N ARG A 31 -11.49 -1.77 -5.92
CA ARG A 31 -11.80 -3.07 -5.32
C ARG A 31 -10.54 -3.84 -4.92
N ASP A 32 -9.50 -3.79 -5.74
CA ASP A 32 -8.22 -4.41 -5.42
C ASP A 32 -7.55 -3.71 -4.23
N ALA A 33 -7.66 -2.38 -4.14
CA ALA A 33 -7.18 -1.60 -3.00
C ALA A 33 -7.94 -1.94 -1.71
N ASP A 34 -9.27 -1.97 -1.74
CA ASP A 34 -10.13 -2.33 -0.60
C ASP A 34 -9.84 -3.75 -0.11
N ARG A 35 -9.65 -4.71 -1.04
CA ARG A 35 -9.29 -6.09 -0.70
C ARG A 35 -7.92 -6.14 -0.02
N LYS A 36 -6.95 -5.34 -0.48
CA LYS A 36 -5.63 -5.25 0.16
C LYS A 36 -5.74 -4.64 1.56
N ASP A 37 -6.46 -3.53 1.69
CA ASP A 37 -6.67 -2.84 2.98
C ASP A 37 -7.36 -3.75 4.01
N CYS A 38 -8.42 -4.46 3.62
CA CYS A 38 -9.11 -5.40 4.49
C CYS A 38 -8.15 -6.45 5.09
N LYS A 39 -7.23 -6.99 4.28
CA LYS A 39 -6.23 -7.96 4.77
C LYS A 39 -5.17 -7.29 5.65
N GLU A 40 -4.77 -6.06 5.35
CA GLU A 40 -3.85 -5.29 6.20
C GLU A 40 -4.45 -4.98 7.57
N ARG A 41 -5.72 -4.57 7.61
CA ARG A 41 -6.47 -4.32 8.86
C ARG A 41 -6.63 -5.59 9.68
N ALA A 42 -7.00 -6.71 9.05
CA ALA A 42 -7.09 -8.00 9.72
C ALA A 42 -5.74 -8.44 10.29
N ARG A 43 -4.64 -8.23 9.54
CA ARG A 43 -3.27 -8.49 9.99
C ARG A 43 -2.89 -7.66 11.21
N LEU A 44 -3.20 -6.36 11.20
CA LEU A 44 -2.96 -5.49 12.36
C LEU A 44 -3.76 -5.95 13.58
N MET A 45 -5.05 -6.24 13.39
CA MET A 45 -5.94 -6.72 14.44
C MET A 45 -5.43 -8.02 15.06
N ALA A 46 -5.03 -8.99 14.23
CA ALA A 46 -4.44 -10.24 14.70
C ALA A 46 -3.18 -10.00 15.54
N ALA A 47 -2.32 -9.05 15.14
CA ALA A 47 -1.13 -8.69 15.92
C ALA A 47 -1.47 -8.12 17.29
N ILE A 48 -2.47 -7.23 17.37
CA ILE A 48 -2.93 -6.67 18.64
C ILE A 48 -3.49 -7.77 19.55
N LEU A 49 -4.31 -8.67 19.00
CA LEU A 49 -4.94 -9.75 19.77
C LEU A 49 -3.93 -10.81 20.25
N ILE A 50 -2.92 -11.14 19.45
CA ILE A 50 -1.98 -12.22 19.75
C ILE A 50 -0.81 -11.72 20.61
N GLN A 51 -0.40 -10.45 20.49
CA GLN A 51 0.78 -9.91 21.18
C GLN A 51 0.83 -10.16 22.70
N PRO A 52 -0.27 -10.05 23.47
CA PRO A 52 -0.26 -10.33 24.91
C PRO A 52 0.10 -11.78 25.26
N HIS A 53 -0.09 -12.71 24.33
CA HIS A 53 0.17 -14.14 24.50
C HIS A 53 1.58 -14.54 24.05
N LEU A 54 2.36 -13.60 23.51
CA LEU A 54 3.72 -13.85 23.02
C LEU A 54 4.75 -13.21 23.94
N ARG A 55 5.79 -13.98 24.30
CA ARG A 55 6.94 -13.46 25.08
C ARG A 55 7.79 -12.46 24.31
N LYS A 56 7.81 -12.56 22.98
CA LYS A 56 8.56 -11.67 22.10
C LYS A 56 7.60 -10.76 21.34
N ARG A 57 8.03 -9.52 21.08
CA ARG A 57 7.29 -8.61 20.22
C ARG A 57 7.34 -9.11 18.78
N VAL A 58 6.18 -9.21 18.14
CA VAL A 58 6.05 -9.64 16.75
C VAL A 58 5.40 -8.50 15.95
N SER A 59 6.01 -8.14 14.82
CA SER A 59 5.41 -7.16 13.91
C SER A 59 4.28 -7.80 13.09
N PRO A 60 3.27 -7.03 12.65
CA PRO A 60 2.17 -7.58 11.85
C PRO A 60 2.63 -8.36 10.61
N ARG A 61 3.68 -7.88 9.91
CA ARG A 61 4.30 -8.58 8.76
C ARG A 61 4.96 -9.91 9.13
N GLN A 62 5.55 -10.01 10.31
CA GLN A 62 6.13 -11.27 10.79
C GLN A 62 5.05 -12.26 11.22
N LEU A 63 3.94 -11.76 11.75
CA LEU A 63 2.80 -12.57 12.17
C LEU A 63 2.04 -13.16 10.97
N LEU A 64 1.74 -12.35 9.97
CA LEU A 64 1.03 -12.77 8.75
C LEU A 64 1.69 -12.13 7.52
N ARG A 65 2.32 -12.95 6.68
CA ARG A 65 2.85 -12.51 5.39
C ARG A 65 1.74 -12.51 4.35
N LEU A 66 1.62 -11.42 3.60
CA LEU A 66 0.66 -11.27 2.52
C LEU A 66 1.36 -11.40 1.16
N PRO A 67 0.65 -11.81 0.09
CA PRO A 67 1.26 -12.06 -1.21
C PRO A 67 2.01 -10.87 -1.82
N TRP A 68 1.66 -9.64 -1.44
CA TRP A 68 2.31 -8.41 -1.93
C TRP A 68 3.47 -7.93 -1.05
N ASP A 69 3.82 -8.65 0.02
CA ASP A 69 5.04 -8.34 0.80
C ASP A 69 6.32 -8.85 0.11
N TYR A 70 6.19 -9.70 -0.91
CA TYR A 70 7.31 -10.22 -1.71
C TYR A 70 7.75 -9.27 -2.83
N GLU A 71 6.95 -8.23 -3.11
CA GLU A 71 7.30 -7.19 -4.08
C GLU A 71 8.54 -6.44 -3.59
N PRO A 72 9.60 -6.32 -4.41
CA PRO A 72 10.77 -5.51 -4.08
C PRO A 72 10.29 -4.09 -3.77
N GLN A 73 10.30 -3.68 -2.50
CA GLN A 73 10.03 -2.29 -2.16
C GLN A 73 11.15 -1.46 -2.76
N GLU A 74 10.84 -0.74 -3.85
CA GLU A 74 11.69 0.34 -4.34
C GLU A 74 12.07 1.18 -3.12
N ARG A 75 13.38 1.17 -2.81
CA ARG A 75 13.92 1.90 -1.68
C ARG A 75 13.52 3.35 -1.91
N LYS A 76 12.49 3.83 -1.19
CA LYS A 76 12.16 5.25 -1.12
C LYS A 76 13.47 5.94 -0.75
N ALA A 77 14.09 6.57 -1.75
CA ALA A 77 15.35 7.27 -1.60
C ALA A 77 15.14 8.19 -0.41
N THR A 78 15.83 7.86 0.68
CA THR A 78 15.78 8.64 1.89
C THR A 78 16.29 10.01 1.48
N ARG A 79 15.38 10.96 1.21
CA ARG A 79 15.71 12.38 1.20
C ARG A 79 16.16 12.66 2.62
N ARG A 80 17.45 12.42 2.89
CA ARG A 80 18.14 12.96 4.05
C ARG A 80 17.87 14.46 3.97
N SER A 81 17.10 15.00 4.90
CA SER A 81 17.01 16.46 4.98
C SER A 81 18.44 16.97 5.17
N PRO A 82 18.85 18.06 4.49
CA PRO A 82 20.13 18.67 4.80
C PRO A 82 20.13 19.01 6.29
N ARG A 83 21.12 18.50 7.04
CA ARG A 83 21.39 19.03 8.38
C ARG A 83 21.75 20.51 8.20
N PRO A 84 21.13 21.45 8.94
CA PRO A 84 21.59 22.83 8.91
C PRO A 84 23.04 22.87 9.44
N PRO A 85 23.93 23.67 8.84
CA PRO A 85 25.30 23.83 9.33
C PRO A 85 25.26 24.44 10.74
N ARG A 86 26.03 23.86 11.67
CA ARG A 86 26.13 24.39 13.03
C ARG A 86 26.86 25.74 12.97
N ALA A 87 26.23 26.78 13.51
CA ALA A 87 26.84 28.10 13.67
C ALA A 87 28.14 27.99 14.48
N ARG A 88 29.25 28.44 13.89
CA ARG A 88 30.55 28.54 14.55
C ARG A 88 30.49 29.75 15.48
N LYS A 89 30.47 29.53 16.79
CA LYS A 89 30.63 30.61 17.78
C LYS A 89 32.04 31.18 17.61
N SER A 90 32.14 32.46 17.26
CA SER A 90 33.40 33.21 17.33
C SER A 90 33.79 33.35 18.81
N LEU A 91 34.78 32.58 19.25
CA LEU A 91 35.54 32.96 20.43
C LEU A 91 36.40 34.16 20.04
N GLY A 92 36.00 35.34 20.52
CA GLY A 92 36.88 36.49 20.54
C GLY A 92 38.01 36.24 21.51
N ILE A 93 39.25 36.43 21.07
CA ILE A 93 40.41 36.60 21.92
C ILE A 93 41.37 37.56 21.19
N CYS A 94 41.59 38.71 21.83
CA CYS A 94 42.66 39.71 21.68
C CYS A 94 42.87 40.37 20.32
#